data_AF-A0A497H3P1-F1
#
_entry.id   AF-A0A497H3P1-F1
#
_cell.length_a   1.000
_cell.length_b   1.000
_cell.length_c   1.000
_cell.angle_alpha   90.00
_cell.angle_beta   90.00
_cell.angle_gamma   90.00
#
_symmetry.space_group_name_H-M   'P 1'
#
loop_
_entity.id
_entity.type
_entity.pdbx_description
1 polymer ?
#
loop_
_entity_poly.entity_id
_entity_poly.type
_entity_poly.pdbx_seq_one_letter_code
_entity_poly.pdbx_strand_id
1 'polypeptide(L)'
;MEERIVLDKTSFMALASESRVAVLKKLDERKMTVSELAKELEKSKPAVLKHVTKLVEAGLVKKIDDERKWVYYQLTMRGKHVLHPERVKITLLLSTSFLSLMGAIFMLWRYFTEKVPFYPAGEGNSLTYGDAVNETIRQKGEHVTTLVTYNTEFIQISLVLSIIALALCAVALYLWYTKDKRNVLTGNSQ
;
A
#
# COMPACT_ATOMS: atom_id res chain seq x y z
N MET A 1 7.90 16.72 -7.07
CA MET A 1 8.22 15.78 -8.16
C MET A 1 6.97 15.64 -9.02
N GLU A 2 7.06 16.04 -10.28
CA GLU A 2 5.98 15.89 -11.26
C GLU A 2 5.78 14.41 -11.56
N GLU A 3 4.61 13.87 -11.24
CA GLU A 3 4.26 12.51 -11.58
C GLU A 3 3.93 12.43 -13.07
N ARG A 4 4.92 12.01 -13.89
CA ARG A 4 4.70 11.76 -15.31
C ARG A 4 4.14 10.36 -15.49
N ILE A 5 2.81 10.27 -15.56
CA ILE A 5 2.12 9.06 -15.99
C ILE A 5 2.48 8.87 -17.47
N VAL A 6 3.36 7.92 -17.76
CA VAL A 6 3.68 7.51 -19.14
C VAL A 6 2.49 6.71 -19.67
N LEU A 7 1.46 7.43 -20.12
CA LEU A 7 0.33 6.91 -20.85
C LEU A 7 0.76 6.73 -22.31
N ASP A 8 0.56 5.52 -22.85
CA ASP A 8 0.77 5.27 -24.28
C ASP A 8 -0.12 6.22 -25.11
N LYS A 9 0.37 6.69 -26.26
CA LYS A 9 -0.31 7.67 -27.12
C LYS A 9 -1.74 7.24 -27.44
N THR A 10 -1.96 5.93 -27.62
CA THR A 10 -3.27 5.32 -27.87
C THR A 10 -4.24 5.50 -26.71
N SER A 11 -3.77 5.27 -25.48
CA SER A 11 -4.56 5.44 -24.25
C SER A 11 -4.86 6.91 -23.99
N PHE A 12 -3.90 7.82 -24.20
CA PHE A 12 -4.13 9.26 -24.08
C PHE A 12 -5.18 9.75 -25.09
N MET A 13 -5.06 9.35 -26.36
CA MET A 13 -6.06 9.66 -27.39
C MET A 13 -7.42 9.06 -27.05
N ALA A 14 -7.47 7.86 -26.47
CA ALA A 14 -8.71 7.24 -26.01
C ALA A 14 -9.37 8.01 -24.84
N LEU A 15 -8.60 8.70 -24.00
CA LEU A 15 -9.11 9.50 -22.90
C LEU A 15 -9.44 10.95 -23.29
N ALA A 16 -8.87 11.45 -24.39
CA ALA A 16 -9.08 12.81 -24.85
C ALA A 16 -10.53 13.15 -25.28
N SER A 17 -11.46 12.20 -25.21
CA SER A 17 -12.88 12.44 -25.47
C SER A 17 -13.70 12.28 -24.21
N GLU A 18 -14.45 13.33 -23.90
CA GLU A 18 -15.36 13.38 -22.75
C GLU A 18 -16.35 12.21 -22.74
N SER A 19 -16.93 11.83 -23.89
CA SER A 19 -17.85 10.69 -23.98
C SER A 19 -17.18 9.36 -23.65
N ARG A 20 -15.90 9.17 -23.98
CA ARG A 20 -15.16 7.95 -23.64
C ARG A 20 -14.81 7.92 -22.14
N VAL A 21 -14.46 9.06 -21.57
CA VAL A 21 -14.26 9.17 -20.11
C VAL A 21 -15.56 8.90 -19.35
N ALA A 22 -16.70 9.39 -19.85
CA ALA A 22 -18.00 9.11 -19.25
C ALA A 22 -18.33 7.60 -19.27
N VAL A 23 -18.07 6.91 -20.38
CA VAL A 23 -18.18 5.44 -20.47
C VAL A 23 -17.28 4.75 -19.44
N LEU A 24 -16.00 5.17 -19.32
CA LEU A 24 -15.07 4.59 -18.34
C LEU A 24 -15.55 4.78 -16.89
N LYS A 25 -16.10 5.95 -16.55
CA LYS A 25 -16.65 6.22 -15.21
C LYS A 25 -17.81 5.28 -14.88
N LYS A 26 -18.75 5.09 -15.83
CA LYS A 26 -19.87 4.17 -15.64
C LYS A 26 -19.43 2.71 -15.50
N LEU A 27 -18.42 2.30 -16.27
CA LEU A 27 -17.83 0.97 -16.16
C LEU A 27 -16.96 0.76 -14.92
N ASP A 28 -16.56 1.82 -14.23
CA ASP A 28 -15.85 1.75 -12.94
C ASP A 28 -16.80 1.45 -11.77
N GLU A 29 -18.04 1.95 -11.85
CA GLU A 29 -19.10 1.65 -10.87
C GLU A 29 -19.52 0.18 -10.93
N ARG A 30 -19.81 -0.34 -12.13
CA ARG A 30 -20.22 -1.74 -12.35
C ARG A 30 -19.99 -2.19 -13.79
N LYS A 31 -19.98 -3.51 -14.01
CA LYS A 31 -20.06 -4.08 -15.36
C LYS A 31 -21.41 -3.74 -15.99
N MET A 32 -21.39 -3.29 -17.25
CA MET A 32 -22.58 -2.87 -17.98
C MET A 32 -22.53 -3.34 -19.43
N THR A 33 -23.70 -3.51 -20.04
CA THR A 33 -23.87 -3.75 -21.47
C THR A 33 -23.89 -2.44 -22.25
N VAL A 34 -23.73 -2.51 -23.58
CA VAL A 34 -23.85 -1.32 -24.46
C VAL A 34 -25.25 -0.69 -24.38
N SER A 35 -26.30 -1.50 -24.18
CA SER A 35 -27.67 -0.98 -24.06
C SER A 35 -27.88 -0.22 -22.75
N GLU A 36 -27.30 -0.70 -21.65
CA GLU A 36 -27.33 0.00 -20.35
C GLU A 36 -26.53 1.30 -20.41
N LEU A 37 -25.30 1.25 -20.94
CA LEU A 37 -24.46 2.44 -21.13
C LEU A 37 -25.13 3.50 -22.01
N ALA A 38 -25.80 3.09 -23.09
CA ALA A 38 -26.56 3.99 -23.96
C ALA A 38 -27.69 4.69 -23.22
N LYS A 39 -28.40 3.95 -22.35
CA LYS A 39 -29.48 4.50 -21.53
C LYS A 39 -28.95 5.47 -20.48
N GLU A 40 -27.88 5.12 -19.77
CA GLU A 40 -27.31 5.96 -18.71
C GLU A 40 -26.60 7.21 -19.21
N LEU A 41 -26.01 7.16 -20.41
CA LEU A 41 -25.29 8.29 -21.01
C LEU A 41 -26.18 9.13 -21.93
N GLU A 42 -27.45 8.78 -22.09
CA GLU A 42 -28.39 9.42 -23.02
C GLU A 42 -27.82 9.53 -24.45
N LYS A 43 -27.12 8.47 -24.89
CA LYS A 43 -26.51 8.37 -26.23
C LYS A 43 -27.12 7.22 -27.01
N SER A 44 -27.03 7.30 -28.33
CA SER A 44 -27.46 6.19 -29.19
C SER A 44 -26.57 4.96 -28.98
N LYS A 45 -27.17 3.77 -29.01
CA LYS A 45 -26.47 2.48 -28.95
C LYS A 45 -25.26 2.38 -29.92
N PRO A 46 -25.38 2.77 -31.21
CA PRO A 46 -24.22 2.73 -32.12
C PRO A 46 -23.11 3.72 -31.73
N ALA A 47 -23.43 4.88 -31.17
CA ALA A 47 -22.41 5.83 -30.71
C ALA A 47 -21.62 5.27 -29.52
N VAL A 48 -22.32 4.69 -28.54
CA VAL A 48 -21.67 4.04 -27.38
C VAL A 48 -20.82 2.85 -27.83
N LEU A 49 -21.32 2.01 -28.75
CA LEU A 49 -20.55 0.89 -29.28
C LEU A 49 -19.23 1.38 -29.89
N LYS A 50 -19.27 2.44 -30.72
CA LYS A 50 -18.05 3.04 -31.30
C LYS A 50 -17.05 3.51 -30.25
N HIS A 51 -17.53 4.10 -29.16
CA HIS A 51 -16.68 4.53 -28.05
C HIS A 51 -16.07 3.36 -27.29
N VAL A 52 -16.87 2.34 -26.98
CA VAL A 52 -16.45 1.13 -26.27
C VAL A 52 -15.42 0.36 -27.10
N THR A 53 -15.63 0.18 -28.41
CA THR A 53 -14.67 -0.51 -29.29
C THR A 53 -13.30 0.16 -29.26
N LYS A 54 -13.24 1.50 -29.34
CA LYS A 54 -11.96 2.23 -29.21
C LYS A 54 -11.30 2.06 -27.84
N LEU A 55 -12.10 1.96 -26.78
CA LEU A 55 -11.59 1.72 -25.42
C LEU A 55 -11.08 0.28 -25.26
N VAL A 56 -11.66 -0.68 -25.98
CA VAL A 56 -11.19 -2.07 -26.05
C VAL A 56 -9.88 -2.16 -26.85
N GLU A 57 -9.80 -1.49 -28.00
CA GLU A 57 -8.57 -1.39 -28.81
C GLU A 57 -7.41 -0.77 -28.01
N ALA A 58 -7.70 0.23 -27.18
CA ALA A 58 -6.72 0.83 -26.27
C ALA A 58 -6.39 -0.03 -25.02
N GLY A 59 -7.06 -1.18 -24.83
CA GLY A 59 -6.87 -2.07 -23.70
C GLY A 59 -7.37 -1.52 -22.35
N LEU A 60 -8.18 -0.46 -22.35
CA LEU A 60 -8.74 0.15 -21.14
C LEU A 60 -10.03 -0.57 -20.67
N VAL A 61 -10.73 -1.23 -21.59
CA VAL A 61 -11.96 -1.98 -21.36
C VAL A 61 -11.79 -3.40 -21.92
N LYS A 62 -12.40 -4.40 -21.28
CA LYS A 62 -12.50 -5.76 -21.81
C LYS A 62 -13.94 -6.22 -21.90
N LYS A 63 -14.19 -7.05 -22.91
CA LYS A 63 -15.43 -7.81 -23.08
C LYS A 63 -15.44 -8.99 -22.11
N ILE A 64 -16.58 -9.21 -21.44
CA ILE A 64 -16.91 -10.45 -20.73
C ILE A 64 -17.87 -11.20 -21.63
N ASP A 65 -17.38 -12.25 -22.28
CA ASP A 65 -18.24 -13.26 -22.90
C ASP A 65 -18.65 -14.25 -21.80
N ASP A 66 -19.85 -14.06 -21.28
CA ASP A 66 -20.56 -15.15 -20.65
C ASP A 66 -21.27 -15.94 -21.77
N GLU A 67 -21.58 -17.23 -21.59
CA GLU A 67 -22.35 -18.06 -22.54
C GLU A 67 -23.79 -17.54 -22.82
N ARG A 68 -24.11 -16.33 -22.35
CA ARG A 68 -25.40 -15.66 -22.48
C ARG A 68 -25.40 -14.72 -23.68
N LYS A 69 -26.60 -14.42 -24.18
CA LYS A 69 -26.84 -13.49 -25.31
C LYS A 69 -26.32 -12.06 -25.09
N TRP A 70 -26.03 -11.66 -23.85
CA TRP A 70 -25.70 -10.28 -23.49
C TRP A 70 -24.21 -10.13 -23.21
N VAL A 71 -23.57 -9.25 -23.97
CA VAL A 71 -22.16 -8.93 -23.81
C VAL A 71 -21.99 -7.82 -22.78
N TYR A 72 -21.31 -8.14 -21.69
CA TYR A 72 -20.92 -7.16 -20.67
C TYR A 72 -19.52 -6.62 -20.94
N TYR A 73 -19.33 -5.35 -20.62
CA TYR A 73 -18.03 -4.70 -20.64
C TYR A 73 -17.62 -4.35 -19.22
N GLN A 74 -16.31 -4.40 -18.96
CA GLN A 74 -15.74 -3.96 -17.69
C GLN A 74 -14.41 -3.23 -17.90
N LEU A 75 -14.06 -2.38 -16.93
CA LEU A 75 -12.73 -1.78 -16.87
C LEU A 75 -11.63 -2.84 -16.69
N THR A 76 -10.51 -2.64 -17.37
CA THR A 76 -9.26 -3.38 -17.11
C THR A 76 -8.49 -2.76 -15.95
N MET A 77 -7.48 -3.46 -15.43
CA MET A 77 -6.59 -2.88 -14.41
C MET A 77 -5.91 -1.60 -14.92
N ARG A 78 -5.55 -1.57 -16.21
CA ARG A 78 -5.01 -0.37 -16.87
C ARG A 78 -6.03 0.76 -16.90
N GLY A 79 -7.28 0.48 -17.30
CA GLY A 79 -8.36 1.48 -17.29
C GLY A 79 -8.62 2.06 -15.90
N LYS A 80 -8.57 1.24 -14.84
CA LYS A 80 -8.71 1.69 -13.45
C LYS A 80 -7.58 2.62 -13.02
N HIS A 81 -6.35 2.27 -13.37
CA HIS A 81 -5.15 3.03 -13.01
C HIS A 81 -5.17 4.44 -13.61
N VAL A 82 -5.66 4.54 -14.84
CA VAL A 82 -5.80 5.79 -15.58
C VAL A 82 -6.90 6.68 -15.02
N LEU A 83 -8.02 6.10 -14.56
CA LEU A 83 -9.14 6.84 -14.00
C LEU A 83 -8.87 7.30 -12.56
N HIS A 84 -8.14 6.51 -11.76
CA HIS A 84 -7.88 6.78 -10.34
C HIS A 84 -6.38 6.63 -9.98
N PRO A 85 -5.51 7.59 -10.34
CA PRO A 85 -4.10 7.54 -9.95
C PRO A 85 -3.90 7.63 -8.42
N GLU A 86 -4.82 8.27 -7.70
CA GLU A 86 -4.75 8.45 -6.24
C GLU A 86 -4.88 7.14 -5.46
N ARG A 87 -5.65 6.16 -5.96
CA ARG A 87 -5.87 4.88 -5.25
C ARG A 87 -4.59 4.06 -5.16
N VAL A 88 -3.77 4.08 -6.22
CA VAL A 88 -2.54 3.29 -6.26
C VAL A 88 -1.45 3.91 -5.39
N LYS A 89 -1.38 5.24 -5.31
CA LYS A 89 -0.51 5.93 -4.34
C LYS A 89 -0.82 5.53 -2.90
N ILE A 90 -2.10 5.53 -2.51
CA ILE A 90 -2.49 5.18 -1.13
C ILE A 90 -2.16 3.73 -0.82
N THR A 91 -2.49 2.79 -1.71
CA THR A 91 -2.14 1.36 -1.52
C THR A 91 -0.63 1.17 -1.43
N LEU A 92 0.16 1.85 -2.26
CA LEU A 92 1.62 1.74 -2.28
C LEU A 92 2.26 2.35 -1.02
N LEU A 93 1.76 3.48 -0.53
CA LEU A 93 2.16 4.08 0.74
C LEU A 93 1.80 3.17 1.94
N LEU A 94 0.67 2.49 1.88
CA LEU A 94 0.24 1.56 2.94
C LEU A 94 1.11 0.30 2.96
N SER A 95 1.39 -0.31 1.81
CA SER A 95 2.24 -1.49 1.70
C SER A 95 3.67 -1.24 2.20
N THR A 96 4.26 -0.10 1.84
CA THR A 96 5.61 0.27 2.29
C THR A 96 5.69 0.51 3.80
N SER A 97 4.65 1.15 4.37
CA SER A 97 4.53 1.33 5.83
C SER A 97 4.38 0.00 6.57
N PHE A 98 3.60 -0.93 6.02
CA PHE A 98 3.42 -2.26 6.60
C PHE A 98 4.71 -3.11 6.56
N LEU A 99 5.46 -3.04 5.47
CA LEU A 99 6.77 -3.72 5.35
C LEU A 99 7.78 -3.17 6.37
N SER A 100 7.81 -1.85 6.59
CA SER A 100 8.66 -1.22 7.61
C SER A 100 8.32 -1.74 9.01
N LEU A 101 7.04 -1.83 9.33
CA LEU A 101 6.55 -2.34 10.61
C LEU A 101 6.90 -3.82 10.82
N MET A 102 6.70 -4.66 9.78
CA MET A 102 7.13 -6.06 9.79
C MET A 102 8.64 -6.23 9.97
N GLY A 103 9.44 -5.40 9.32
CA GLY A 103 10.89 -5.37 9.49
C GLY A 103 11.30 -5.06 10.94
N ALA A 104 10.65 -4.06 11.56
CA ALA A 104 10.90 -3.69 12.94
C ALA A 104 10.53 -4.83 13.93
N ILE A 105 9.39 -5.48 13.73
CA ILE A 105 8.95 -6.62 14.55
C ILE A 105 9.89 -7.82 14.39
N PHE A 106 10.31 -8.12 13.16
CA PHE A 106 11.25 -9.21 12.89
C PHE A 106 12.61 -8.96 13.56
N MET A 107 13.09 -7.72 13.52
CA MET A 107 14.34 -7.32 14.17
C MET A 107 14.24 -7.43 15.70
N LEU A 108 13.11 -7.03 16.27
CA LEU A 108 12.82 -7.20 17.70
C LEU A 108 12.78 -8.68 18.09
N TRP A 109 12.16 -9.53 17.25
CA TRP A 109 12.08 -10.96 17.52
C TRP A 109 13.46 -11.65 17.45
N ARG A 110 14.32 -11.24 16.50
CA ARG A 110 15.72 -11.68 16.48
C ARG A 110 16.44 -11.33 17.78
N TYR A 111 16.28 -10.11 18.26
CA TYR A 111 16.90 -9.66 19.51
C TYR A 111 16.49 -10.53 20.71
N PHE A 112 15.23 -10.95 20.79
CA PHE A 112 14.77 -11.85 21.87
C PHE A 112 15.21 -13.31 21.69
N THR A 113 15.51 -13.76 20.46
CA THR A 113 15.76 -15.17 20.15
C THR A 113 17.26 -15.51 20.08
N GLU A 114 18.13 -14.53 19.87
CA GLU A 114 19.58 -14.69 20.04
C GLU A 114 19.94 -14.84 21.52
N LYS A 115 19.77 -16.06 22.04
CA LYS A 115 20.49 -16.50 23.24
C LYS A 115 21.97 -16.56 22.88
N VAL A 116 22.76 -15.69 23.51
CA VAL A 116 24.22 -15.69 23.43
C VAL A 116 24.78 -17.11 23.61
N PRO A 117 25.67 -17.60 22.73
CA PRO A 117 26.25 -18.93 22.87
C PRO A 117 27.05 -19.01 24.18
N PHE A 118 26.67 -19.94 25.04
CA PHE A 118 27.36 -20.28 26.28
C PHE A 118 28.63 -21.07 25.94
N TYR A 119 29.82 -20.48 26.16
CA TYR A 119 31.10 -21.18 26.09
C TYR A 119 31.37 -21.85 27.44
N PRO A 120 31.50 -23.20 27.53
CA PRO A 120 31.86 -23.85 28.78
C PRO A 120 33.33 -23.53 29.13
N ALA A 121 33.57 -23.13 30.39
CA ALA A 121 34.91 -22.88 30.91
C ALA A 121 35.72 -24.18 30.95
N GLY A 122 36.76 -24.24 30.13
CA GLY A 122 37.74 -25.32 30.13
C GLY A 122 38.61 -25.29 31.39
N GLU A 123 38.81 -26.48 31.93
CA GLU A 123 39.56 -26.83 33.14
C GLU A 123 41.04 -26.39 33.04
N GLY A 124 41.53 -25.59 33.99
CA GLY A 124 42.90 -25.09 34.00
C GLY A 124 43.26 -24.19 35.19
N ASN A 125 43.69 -24.84 36.28
CA ASN A 125 44.65 -24.45 37.32
C ASN A 125 44.59 -23.01 37.87
N SER A 126 44.04 -22.89 39.08
CA SER A 126 43.94 -21.70 39.93
C SER A 126 45.30 -21.17 40.38
N LEU A 127 45.81 -20.08 39.81
CA LEU A 127 46.72 -19.16 40.54
C LEU A 127 46.70 -17.69 40.07
N THR A 128 45.82 -17.31 39.13
CA THR A 128 45.73 -15.92 38.63
C THR A 128 44.29 -15.50 38.37
N TYR A 129 43.42 -15.54 39.39
CA TYR A 129 41.99 -15.18 39.25
C TYR A 129 41.56 -14.04 40.19
N GLY A 130 42.35 -13.68 41.21
CA GLY A 130 42.01 -12.59 42.14
C GLY A 130 42.20 -11.20 41.55
N ASP A 131 43.32 -10.97 40.86
CA ASP A 131 43.75 -9.61 40.50
C ASP A 131 43.19 -9.12 39.16
N ALA A 132 43.08 -10.01 38.16
CA ALA A 132 42.52 -9.66 36.85
C ALA A 132 41.00 -9.43 36.89
N VAL A 133 40.29 -10.08 37.82
CA VAL A 133 38.82 -9.94 37.96
C VAL A 133 38.47 -8.59 38.58
N ASN A 134 39.31 -8.04 39.46
CA ASN A 134 39.07 -6.74 40.10
C ASN A 134 39.26 -5.56 39.10
N GLU A 135 40.22 -5.66 38.18
CA GLU A 135 40.37 -4.70 37.07
C GLU A 135 39.24 -4.82 36.05
N THR A 136 38.84 -6.05 35.69
CA THR A 136 37.79 -6.28 34.69
C THR A 136 36.41 -5.86 35.21
N ILE A 137 36.10 -6.05 36.50
CA ILE A 137 34.84 -5.59 37.11
C ILE A 137 34.81 -4.05 37.23
N ARG A 138 35.94 -3.38 37.50
CA ARG A 138 36.01 -1.90 37.48
C ARG A 138 35.80 -1.33 36.08
N GLN A 139 36.45 -1.88 35.05
CA GLN A 139 36.23 -1.43 33.67
C GLN A 139 34.82 -1.78 33.14
N LYS A 140 34.28 -2.94 33.51
CA LYS A 140 32.95 -3.38 33.08
C LYS A 140 31.83 -2.67 33.86
N GLY A 141 32.08 -2.19 35.08
CA GLY A 141 31.13 -1.38 35.86
C GLY A 141 30.86 0.00 35.25
N GLU A 142 31.89 0.69 34.76
CA GLU A 142 31.75 1.98 34.05
C GLU A 142 31.17 1.83 32.63
N HIS A 143 31.56 0.77 31.91
CA HIS A 143 31.02 0.54 30.56
C HIS A 143 29.61 -0.07 30.54
N VAL A 144 29.23 -0.90 31.53
CA VAL A 144 27.86 -1.45 31.59
C VAL A 144 26.86 -0.40 32.06
N THR A 145 27.24 0.53 32.94
CA THR A 145 26.34 1.64 33.34
C THR A 145 26.08 2.60 32.18
N THR A 146 27.08 2.89 31.34
CA THR A 146 26.88 3.70 30.12
C THR A 146 26.11 2.95 29.02
N LEU A 147 26.32 1.63 28.85
CA LEU A 147 25.53 0.81 27.91
C LEU A 147 24.05 0.64 28.34
N VAL A 148 23.73 0.81 29.62
CA VAL A 148 22.35 0.80 30.13
C VAL A 148 21.72 2.20 30.07
N THR A 149 22.49 3.28 30.25
CA THR A 149 22.00 4.66 30.17
C THR A 149 21.82 5.19 28.74
N TYR A 150 22.48 4.61 27.72
CA TYR A 150 22.22 4.94 26.30
C TYR A 150 20.90 4.36 25.76
N ASN A 151 20.16 3.59 26.55
CA ASN A 151 18.99 2.84 26.06
C ASN A 151 17.65 3.55 26.29
N THR A 152 17.61 4.67 27.00
CA THR A 152 16.40 5.50 27.11
C THR A 152 16.11 6.25 25.82
N GLU A 153 17.15 6.77 25.15
CA GLU A 153 17.01 7.48 23.86
C GLU A 153 16.50 6.54 22.75
N PHE A 154 16.99 5.30 22.71
CA PHE A 154 16.54 4.31 21.72
C PHE A 154 15.09 3.88 21.94
N ILE A 155 14.70 3.68 23.21
CA ILE A 155 13.32 3.38 23.58
C ILE A 155 12.41 4.57 23.23
N GLN A 156 12.83 5.80 23.52
CA GLN A 156 12.05 7.00 23.18
C GLN A 156 11.92 7.20 21.66
N ILE A 157 12.97 6.98 20.87
CA ILE A 157 12.91 7.04 19.41
C ILE A 157 11.91 6.00 18.88
N SER A 158 11.95 4.76 19.40
CA SER A 158 11.02 3.71 18.99
C SER A 158 9.56 4.03 19.34
N LEU A 159 9.33 4.67 20.49
CA LEU A 159 8.01 5.07 20.98
C LEU A 159 7.43 6.20 20.11
N VAL A 160 8.24 7.22 19.80
CA VAL A 160 7.85 8.32 18.91
C VAL A 160 7.51 7.81 17.51
N LEU A 161 8.32 6.89 16.97
CA LEU A 161 8.05 6.25 15.67
C LEU A 161 6.74 5.48 15.65
N SER A 162 6.41 4.75 16.73
CA SER A 162 5.13 4.04 16.85
C SER A 162 3.93 4.99 16.90
N ILE A 163 4.04 6.13 17.60
CA ILE A 163 2.98 7.14 17.65
C ILE A 163 2.75 7.77 16.27
N ILE A 164 3.84 8.10 15.55
CA ILE A 164 3.76 8.64 14.20
C ILE A 164 3.10 7.63 13.25
N ALA A 165 3.45 6.34 13.35
CA ALA A 165 2.83 5.29 12.57
C ALA A 165 1.32 5.15 12.85
N LEU A 166 0.91 5.21 14.11
CA LEU A 166 -0.51 5.18 14.49
C LEU A 166 -1.26 6.40 13.96
N ALA A 167 -0.66 7.60 14.02
CA ALA A 167 -1.25 8.81 13.46
C ALA A 167 -1.44 8.71 11.94
N LEU A 168 -0.45 8.19 11.21
CA LEU A 168 -0.54 7.97 9.76
C LEU A 168 -1.59 6.92 9.41
N CYS A 169 -1.67 5.82 10.18
CA CYS A 169 -2.74 4.82 10.04
C CYS A 169 -4.12 5.42 10.28
N ALA A 170 -4.29 6.24 11.32
CA ALA A 170 -5.56 6.90 11.62
C ALA A 170 -5.97 7.88 10.51
N VAL A 171 -5.01 8.65 9.96
CA VAL A 171 -5.26 9.56 8.82
C VAL A 171 -5.66 8.77 7.58
N ALA A 172 -4.98 7.66 7.27
CA ALA A 172 -5.35 6.79 6.16
C ALA A 172 -6.77 6.21 6.33
N LEU A 173 -7.12 5.75 7.52
CA LEU A 173 -8.47 5.26 7.84
C LEU A 173 -9.52 6.38 7.75
N TYR A 174 -9.20 7.58 8.22
CA TYR A 174 -10.08 8.74 8.13
C TYR A 174 -10.36 9.14 6.67
N LEU A 175 -9.32 9.15 5.81
CA LEU A 175 -9.47 9.42 4.39
C LEU A 175 -10.26 8.31 3.67
N TRP A 176 -10.07 7.06 4.05
CA TRP A 176 -10.86 5.94 3.51
C TRP A 176 -12.34 6.04 3.93
N TYR A 177 -12.60 6.27 5.22
CA TYR A 177 -13.95 6.39 5.78
C TYR A 177 -14.72 7.59 5.18
N THR A 178 -14.07 8.74 5.03
CA THR A 178 -14.69 9.92 4.41
C THR A 178 -14.94 9.74 2.91
N LYS A 179 -14.17 8.90 2.21
CA LYS A 179 -14.39 8.55 0.80
C LYS A 179 -15.54 7.55 0.63
N ASP A 180 -15.66 6.57 1.52
CA ASP A 180 -16.77 5.61 1.53
C ASP A 180 -18.12 6.33 1.77
N LYS A 181 -18.17 7.23 2.76
CA LYS A 181 -19.37 8.02 3.05
C LYS A 181 -19.80 8.92 1.87
N ARG A 182 -18.85 9.44 1.07
CA ARG A 182 -19.17 10.20 -0.16
C ARG A 182 -19.79 9.33 -1.27
N ASN A 183 -19.37 8.07 -1.39
CA ASN A 183 -19.96 7.14 -2.36
C ASN A 183 -21.37 6.70 -1.93
N VAL A 184 -21.60 6.55 -0.61
CA VAL A 184 -22.93 6.23 -0.07
C VAL A 184 -23.93 7.39 -0.28
N LEU A 185 -23.49 8.65 -0.14
CA LEU A 185 -24.36 9.82 -0.34
C LEU A 185 -24.73 10.10 -1.80
N THR A 186 -23.98 9.54 -2.77
CA THR A 186 -24.28 9.65 -4.21
C THR A 186 -24.99 8.41 -4.77
N GLY A 187 -25.04 7.32 -4.00
CA GLY A 187 -25.69 6.07 -4.38
C GLY A 187 -27.13 5.88 -3.86
N ASN A 188 -27.72 6.89 -3.20
CA ASN A 188 -29.06 6.78 -2.61
C ASN A 188 -30.07 7.83 -3.12
N SER A 189 -29.86 8.34 -4.33
CA SER A 189 -30.83 9.19 -5.03
C SER A 189 -31.18 8.65 -6.42
N GLN A 190 -31.41 7.33 -6.52
CA GLN A 190 -32.22 6.73 -7.57
C GLN A 190 -33.15 5.68 -7.00
#